data_AF-A0A3M7IX47-F1
#
_entry.id   AF-A0A3M7IX47-F1
#
_cell.length_a   1.000
_cell.length_b   1.000
_cell.length_c   1.000
_cell.angle_alpha   90.00
_cell.angle_beta   90.00
_cell.angle_gamma   90.00
#
_symmetry.space_group_name_H-M   'P 1'
#
loop_
_entity.id
_entity.type
_entity.pdbx_description
1 polymer ?
#
loop_
_entity_poly.entity_id
_entity_poly.type
_entity_poly.pdbx_seq_one_letter_code
_entity_poly.pdbx_strand_id
1 'polypeptide(L)'
;MSILLIILDWSDDNSNPVGTEYIFMEHAAGDQLHNLWNEMSSLQHLAVIQSISRMIGQMTNLKFPAFGSIYFQDAPVEPAMKFTFEDGFCIGPHCGPVYWNCSPGEGSLYGNNGYDHDPYLHEFCTGLIASARSRIPVGGLEGRKPSYWGTIEEHRNLLNVNETVLHQLVKSSLLKDSSKPTLLHADLHKRNIFVSRTDPVEVTAIIDWQASAVEPAFMYGNETPDLATRSLREEVLDDSSDDADHDWLSQKERDGRAKKEKDLQLCRDAFEVCMKGFAPIIGKARSLDGLLFRPFLHCNTSWRDSITAVWQDLIELSRRWNDIGLTGACSYAPTEIELQTHERLYADFQTAQDLKVGLMQRLRTDSDGWVPSSDWDIVKSCHDEWFREWLQTAKEAAQEDGSLTEAKARELWPFDQI
;
A
#
# COMPACT_ATOMS: atom_id res chain seq x y z
N MET A 1 6.13 7.83 29.66
CA MET A 1 7.23 8.04 28.71
C MET A 1 6.60 8.53 27.41
N SER A 2 7.24 9.45 26.68
CA SER A 2 6.79 9.78 25.32
C SER A 2 7.18 8.63 24.40
N ILE A 3 6.25 8.19 23.55
CA ILE A 3 6.48 7.21 22.48
C ILE A 3 6.99 7.88 21.19
N LEU A 4 6.88 9.21 21.12
CA LEU A 4 7.38 10.03 20.03
C LEU A 4 8.81 10.43 20.36
N LEU A 5 9.69 10.32 19.37
CA LEU A 5 11.09 10.73 19.46
C LEU A 5 11.20 12.23 19.22
N ILE A 6 12.03 12.91 20.01
CA ILE A 6 12.33 14.31 19.78
C ILE A 6 13.32 14.44 18.61
N ILE A 7 13.03 15.34 17.67
CA ILE A 7 13.98 15.75 16.65
C ILE A 7 15.04 16.63 17.33
N LEU A 8 16.29 16.18 17.29
CA LEU A 8 17.44 16.86 17.90
C LEU A 8 18.02 17.91 16.96
N ASP A 9 18.07 17.60 15.66
CA ASP A 9 18.57 18.47 14.61
C ASP A 9 18.09 17.95 13.26
N TRP A 10 17.97 18.82 12.26
CA TRP A 10 17.65 18.42 10.89
C TRP A 10 18.10 19.50 9.90
N SER A 11 18.35 19.09 8.66
CA SER A 11 18.64 19.99 7.54
C SER A 11 18.10 19.40 6.26
N ASP A 12 17.29 20.17 5.53
CA ASP A 12 16.84 19.87 4.17
C ASP A 12 17.75 20.48 3.09
N ASP A 13 18.74 21.29 3.49
CA ASP A 13 19.75 21.86 2.59
C ASP A 13 21.04 21.03 2.65
N ASN A 14 21.53 20.56 1.51
CA ASN A 14 22.80 19.83 1.39
C ASN A 14 24.06 20.68 1.59
N SER A 15 23.92 22.01 1.69
CA SER A 15 25.03 22.93 2.00
C SER A 15 25.52 22.83 3.46
N ASN A 16 24.83 22.04 4.29
CA ASN A 16 25.19 21.80 5.68
C ASN A 16 26.51 20.99 5.83
N PRO A 17 27.16 20.98 7.01
CA PRO A 17 28.45 20.30 7.22
C PRO A 17 28.48 18.78 6.95
N VAL A 18 27.34 18.09 6.96
CA VAL A 18 27.20 16.66 6.62
C VAL A 18 27.26 16.45 5.11
N GLY A 19 26.92 17.47 4.31
CA GLY A 19 26.95 17.45 2.85
C GLY A 19 25.74 16.76 2.20
N THR A 20 24.71 16.46 2.98
CA THR A 20 23.43 15.86 2.52
C THR A 20 22.35 16.16 3.55
N GLU A 21 21.10 16.10 3.13
CA GLU A 21 19.91 16.24 3.94
C GLU A 21 19.89 15.19 5.07
N TYR A 22 19.45 15.58 6.27
CA TYR A 22 19.41 14.68 7.42
C TYR A 22 18.34 15.05 8.43
N ILE A 23 17.97 14.07 9.24
CA ILE A 23 17.19 14.24 10.48
C ILE A 23 17.90 13.43 11.56
N PHE A 24 18.29 14.09 12.64
CA PHE A 24 18.74 13.47 13.87
C PHE A 24 17.62 13.49 14.90
N MET A 25 17.35 12.34 15.50
CA MET A 25 16.30 12.16 16.48
C MET A 25 16.86 11.44 17.71
N GLU A 26 16.13 11.52 18.82
CA GLU A 26 16.43 10.72 20.01
C GLU A 26 16.52 9.22 19.66
N HIS A 27 17.40 8.51 20.35
CA HIS A 27 17.53 7.08 20.18
C HIS A 27 16.25 6.36 20.66
N ALA A 28 15.62 5.58 19.77
CA ALA A 28 14.49 4.72 20.11
C ALA A 28 14.90 3.67 21.17
N ALA A 29 14.46 3.86 22.41
CA ALA A 29 14.74 2.91 23.48
C ALA A 29 13.93 1.63 23.30
N GLY A 30 14.51 0.48 23.69
CA GLY A 30 13.86 -0.83 23.59
C GLY A 30 14.40 -1.68 22.43
N ASP A 31 13.69 -2.76 22.12
CA ASP A 31 13.98 -3.63 20.98
C ASP A 31 12.82 -3.55 19.96
N GLN A 32 13.14 -3.73 18.67
CA GLN A 32 12.12 -3.79 17.62
C GLN A 32 11.16 -4.95 17.87
N LEU A 33 9.86 -4.65 17.84
CA LEU A 33 8.80 -5.62 18.04
C LEU A 33 8.92 -6.80 17.07
N HIS A 34 9.35 -6.55 15.83
CA HIS A 34 9.58 -7.59 14.83
C HIS A 34 10.50 -8.71 15.30
N ASN A 35 11.57 -8.37 16.04
CA ASN A 35 12.57 -9.34 16.49
C ASN A 35 12.03 -10.20 17.65
N LEU A 36 11.13 -9.64 18.46
CA LEU A 36 10.58 -10.32 19.65
C LEU A 36 9.26 -11.05 19.36
N TRP A 37 8.53 -10.66 18.31
CA TRP A 37 7.18 -11.15 18.02
C TRP A 37 7.07 -12.67 18.04
N ASN A 38 7.96 -13.37 17.33
CA ASN A 38 7.92 -14.83 17.25
C ASN A 38 8.21 -15.56 18.58
N GLU A 39 8.79 -14.86 19.55
CA GLU A 39 9.11 -15.38 20.88
C GLU A 39 8.01 -15.08 21.91
N MET A 40 7.08 -14.18 21.58
CA MET A 40 6.00 -13.78 22.48
C MET A 40 4.91 -14.86 22.59
N SER A 41 4.22 -14.85 23.72
CA SER A 41 3.00 -15.59 23.92
C SER A 41 1.79 -14.88 23.31
N SER A 42 0.72 -15.62 23.03
CA SER A 42 -0.55 -15.06 22.56
C SER A 42 -1.09 -13.93 23.44
N LEU A 43 -0.93 -14.05 24.77
CA LEU A 43 -1.37 -13.00 25.69
C LEU A 43 -0.56 -11.71 25.53
N GLN A 44 0.74 -11.82 25.25
CA GLN A 44 1.59 -10.65 24.98
C GLN A 44 1.23 -10.01 23.65
N HIS A 45 0.98 -10.79 22.58
CA HIS A 45 0.50 -10.25 21.31
C HIS A 45 -0.78 -9.42 21.48
N LEU A 46 -1.77 -9.98 22.18
CA LEU A 46 -3.02 -9.30 22.47
C LEU A 46 -2.82 -8.00 23.24
N ALA A 47 -1.92 -8.00 24.22
CA ALA A 47 -1.63 -6.82 25.02
C ALA A 47 -0.89 -5.73 24.22
N VAL A 48 0.06 -6.12 23.35
CA VAL A 48 0.72 -5.20 22.42
C VAL A 48 -0.28 -4.58 21.43
N ILE A 49 -1.14 -5.40 20.83
CA ILE A 49 -2.21 -4.92 19.93
C ILE A 49 -3.11 -3.92 20.65
N GLN A 50 -3.49 -4.20 21.90
CA GLN A 50 -4.28 -3.27 22.70
C GLN A 50 -3.53 -1.94 22.94
N SER A 51 -2.23 -2.00 23.25
CA SER A 51 -1.38 -0.83 23.48
C SER A 51 -1.29 0.05 22.23
N ILE A 52 -0.99 -0.54 21.08
CA ILE A 52 -0.94 0.14 19.77
C ILE A 52 -2.31 0.72 19.41
N SER A 53 -3.39 -0.03 19.64
CA SER A 53 -4.74 0.43 19.33
C SER A 53 -5.17 1.64 20.16
N ARG A 54 -4.75 1.72 21.43
CA ARG A 54 -4.98 2.90 22.28
C ARG A 54 -4.26 4.12 21.72
N MET A 55 -3.05 3.94 21.23
CA MET A 55 -2.28 5.01 20.60
C MET A 55 -2.93 5.49 19.29
N ILE A 56 -3.38 4.57 18.43
CA ILE A 56 -4.19 4.89 17.25
C ILE A 56 -5.43 5.71 17.66
N GLY A 57 -6.09 5.31 18.75
CA GLY A 57 -7.19 6.06 19.35
C GLY A 57 -6.82 7.50 19.75
N GLN A 58 -5.64 7.70 20.34
CA GLN A 58 -5.13 9.02 20.70
C GLN A 58 -4.87 9.88 19.45
N MET A 59 -4.21 9.33 18.42
CA MET A 59 -3.93 10.02 17.16
C MET A 59 -5.22 10.43 16.43
N THR A 60 -6.16 9.51 16.30
CA THR A 60 -7.44 9.75 15.61
C THR A 60 -8.37 10.73 16.35
N ASN A 61 -8.09 11.02 17.63
CA ASN A 61 -8.85 12.00 18.40
C ASN A 61 -8.38 13.44 18.15
N LEU A 62 -7.17 13.64 17.62
CA LEU A 62 -6.66 14.95 17.21
C LEU A 62 -7.60 15.58 16.18
N LYS A 63 -7.66 16.92 16.15
CA LYS A 63 -8.54 17.69 15.26
C LYS A 63 -7.69 18.53 14.33
N PHE A 64 -7.91 18.35 13.04
CA PHE A 64 -7.22 19.09 11.99
C PHE A 64 -8.24 19.85 11.13
N PRO A 65 -7.89 21.06 10.64
CA PRO A 65 -8.79 21.89 9.87
C PRO A 65 -8.89 21.46 8.39
N ALA A 66 -7.92 20.70 7.88
CA ALA A 66 -7.79 20.34 6.48
C ALA A 66 -7.05 19.01 6.29
N PHE A 67 -7.14 18.43 5.09
CA PHE A 67 -6.26 17.35 4.64
C PHE A 67 -4.93 17.92 4.16
N GLY A 68 -3.83 17.21 4.43
CA GLY A 68 -2.49 17.67 4.06
C GLY A 68 -1.40 17.20 5.02
N SER A 69 -0.18 17.65 4.76
CA SER A 69 0.94 17.42 5.68
C SER A 69 1.03 18.53 6.73
N ILE A 70 1.64 18.21 7.88
CA ILE A 70 1.86 19.17 8.97
C ILE A 70 3.18 19.90 8.71
N TYR A 71 3.14 21.23 8.76
CA TYR A 71 4.28 22.12 8.59
C TYR A 71 4.43 23.04 9.79
N PHE A 72 5.65 23.53 10.02
CA PHE A 72 5.85 24.73 10.82
C PHE A 72 5.25 25.95 10.12
N GLN A 73 4.73 26.89 10.90
CA GLN A 73 4.07 28.07 10.34
C GLN A 73 5.02 28.96 9.51
N ASP A 74 6.32 28.95 9.83
CA ASP A 74 7.39 29.64 9.12
C ASP A 74 8.02 28.83 7.97
N ALA A 75 7.54 27.61 7.70
CA ALA A 75 7.98 26.81 6.57
C ALA A 75 7.81 27.58 5.24
N PRO A 76 8.65 27.36 4.22
CA PRO A 76 8.63 28.08 2.94
C PRO A 76 7.48 27.65 2.00
N VAL A 77 6.29 27.43 2.56
CA VAL A 77 5.04 27.19 1.83
C VAL A 77 4.29 28.51 1.66
N GLU A 78 3.67 28.72 0.50
CA GLU A 78 2.91 29.95 0.24
C GLU A 78 1.82 30.17 1.29
N PRO A 79 1.58 31.40 1.79
CA PRO A 79 0.59 31.64 2.83
C PRO A 79 -0.84 31.24 2.47
N ALA A 80 -1.21 31.34 1.19
CA ALA A 80 -2.51 30.88 0.69
C ALA A 80 -2.66 29.35 0.79
N MET A 81 -1.54 28.64 0.88
CA MET A 81 -1.46 27.19 0.97
C MET A 81 -1.39 26.68 2.43
N LYS A 82 -1.73 27.50 3.42
CA LYS A 82 -1.59 27.16 4.84
C LYS A 82 -2.92 27.28 5.59
N PHE A 83 -3.25 26.23 6.33
CA PHE A 83 -4.34 26.21 7.32
C PHE A 83 -3.76 26.11 8.74
N THR A 84 -3.60 27.24 9.42
CA THR A 84 -3.14 27.28 10.82
C THR A 84 -4.14 26.58 11.74
N PHE A 85 -3.66 25.76 12.69
CA PHE A 85 -4.52 25.02 13.61
C PHE A 85 -4.04 25.02 15.07
N GLU A 86 -2.74 25.15 15.31
CA GLU A 86 -2.13 25.25 16.63
C GLU A 86 -0.94 26.22 16.56
N ASP A 87 -0.52 26.74 17.71
CA ASP A 87 0.57 27.70 17.79
C ASP A 87 1.86 27.12 17.17
N GLY A 88 2.35 27.76 16.11
CA GLY A 88 3.55 27.36 15.39
C GLY A 88 3.36 26.29 14.30
N PHE A 89 2.14 25.76 14.10
CA PHE A 89 1.87 24.71 13.12
C PHE A 89 0.73 25.05 12.15
N CYS A 90 0.84 24.56 10.92
CA CYS A 90 -0.21 24.64 9.91
C CYS A 90 -0.32 23.34 9.10
N ILE A 91 -1.48 23.10 8.52
CA ILE A 91 -1.64 22.10 7.44
C ILE A 91 -1.31 22.78 6.11
N GLY A 92 -0.53 22.10 5.29
CA GLY A 92 -0.17 22.54 3.94
C GLY A 92 -0.23 21.39 2.93
N PRO A 93 0.37 21.53 1.74
CA PRO A 93 0.34 20.53 0.68
C PRO A 93 0.75 19.15 1.16
N HIS A 94 0.19 18.09 0.57
CA HIS A 94 0.64 16.74 0.88
C HIS A 94 2.09 16.53 0.42
N CYS A 95 2.95 16.00 1.29
CA CYS A 95 4.35 15.65 0.98
C CYS A 95 4.60 14.15 0.80
N GLY A 96 3.55 13.32 0.94
CA GLY A 96 3.68 11.86 0.83
C GLY A 96 3.99 11.39 -0.61
N PRO A 97 4.59 10.19 -0.79
CA PRO A 97 4.91 9.62 -2.10
C PRO A 97 3.70 9.42 -3.02
N VAL A 98 2.48 9.37 -2.47
CA VAL A 98 1.26 9.35 -3.27
C VAL A 98 1.08 10.66 -4.02
N TYR A 99 1.50 11.79 -3.45
CA TYR A 99 1.31 13.14 -4.00
C TYR A 99 2.58 13.71 -4.67
N TRP A 100 3.72 13.10 -4.43
CA TRP A 100 4.99 13.48 -5.03
C TRP A 100 5.54 12.30 -5.84
N ASN A 101 5.93 12.53 -7.09
CA ASN A 101 6.38 11.50 -8.04
C ASN A 101 7.82 11.03 -7.72
N CYS A 102 8.05 10.67 -6.46
CA CYS A 102 9.35 10.37 -5.87
C CYS A 102 9.57 8.87 -5.66
N SER A 103 8.63 8.02 -6.10
CA SER A 103 8.81 6.56 -5.98
C SER A 103 9.90 6.08 -6.95
N PRO A 104 10.60 4.97 -6.65
CA PRO A 104 11.52 4.35 -7.59
C PRO A 104 10.88 4.16 -8.97
N GLY A 105 11.53 4.63 -10.03
CA GLY A 105 11.01 4.59 -11.41
C GLY A 105 10.11 5.77 -11.82
N GLU A 106 9.78 6.69 -10.90
CA GLU A 106 9.06 7.93 -11.21
C GLU A 106 10.02 9.09 -11.52
N GLY A 107 9.77 9.82 -12.61
CA GLY A 107 10.76 10.71 -13.25
C GLY A 107 10.92 12.11 -12.65
N SER A 108 10.43 12.43 -11.46
CA SER A 108 10.49 13.81 -10.95
C SER A 108 10.41 13.92 -9.43
N LEU A 109 11.58 14.08 -8.79
CA LEU A 109 11.69 14.50 -7.39
C LEU A 109 11.37 16.00 -7.19
N TYR A 110 11.66 16.82 -8.20
CA TYR A 110 11.54 18.28 -8.14
C TYR A 110 10.89 18.78 -9.44
N GLY A 111 9.69 19.34 -9.35
CA GLY A 111 8.92 19.82 -10.52
C GLY A 111 7.41 19.66 -10.41
N ASN A 112 6.94 18.96 -9.39
CA ASN A 112 5.54 18.90 -9.04
C ASN A 112 5.28 19.80 -7.83
N ASN A 113 4.34 20.74 -7.91
CA ASN A 113 4.15 21.76 -6.86
C ASN A 113 3.32 21.26 -5.65
N GLY A 114 3.40 19.96 -5.35
CA GLY A 114 2.43 19.29 -4.48
C GLY A 114 1.01 19.35 -5.05
N TYR A 115 0.10 18.56 -4.51
CA TYR A 115 -1.32 18.65 -4.84
C TYR A 115 -2.08 19.35 -3.74
N ASP A 116 -3.18 20.00 -4.15
CA ASP A 116 -3.98 20.89 -3.31
C ASP A 116 -4.33 20.26 -1.96
N HIS A 117 -4.14 21.05 -0.91
CA HIS A 117 -4.55 20.76 0.46
C HIS A 117 -5.84 21.55 0.73
N ASP A 118 -6.84 20.93 1.34
CA ASP A 118 -8.13 21.59 1.49
C ASP A 118 -8.97 20.96 2.61
N PRO A 119 -9.86 21.72 3.27
CA PRO A 119 -10.86 21.17 4.20
C PRO A 119 -11.90 20.25 3.56
N TYR A 120 -12.12 20.34 2.26
CA TYR A 120 -13.17 19.65 1.54
C TYR A 120 -12.66 18.34 0.92
N LEU A 121 -13.36 17.26 1.21
CA LEU A 121 -13.07 15.93 0.65
C LEU A 121 -13.09 15.90 -0.89
N HIS A 122 -13.83 16.83 -1.51
CA HIS A 122 -13.87 16.96 -2.96
C HIS A 122 -12.50 17.33 -3.54
N GLU A 123 -11.87 18.36 -2.99
CA GLU A 123 -10.55 18.84 -3.42
C GLU A 123 -9.46 17.80 -3.13
N PHE A 124 -9.57 17.06 -2.02
CA PHE A 124 -8.71 15.90 -1.75
C PHE A 124 -8.75 14.87 -2.89
N CYS A 125 -9.93 14.58 -3.44
CA CYS A 125 -10.07 13.66 -4.59
C CYS A 125 -9.47 14.24 -5.87
N THR A 126 -9.66 15.54 -6.10
CA THR A 126 -9.06 16.24 -7.24
C THR A 126 -7.54 16.18 -7.16
N GLY A 127 -6.95 16.37 -5.97
CA GLY A 127 -5.52 16.22 -5.72
C GLY A 127 -5.00 14.81 -6.02
N LEU A 128 -5.71 13.76 -5.57
CA LEU A 128 -5.36 12.36 -5.87
C LEU A 128 -5.35 12.07 -7.38
N ILE A 129 -6.36 12.53 -8.12
CA ILE A 129 -6.45 12.32 -9.57
C ILE A 129 -5.40 13.13 -10.32
N ALA A 130 -5.16 14.38 -9.91
CA ALA A 130 -4.09 15.19 -10.49
C ALA A 130 -2.73 14.50 -10.29
N SER A 131 -2.53 13.89 -9.12
CA SER A 131 -1.37 13.05 -8.83
C SER A 131 -1.23 11.85 -9.76
N ALA A 132 -2.29 11.08 -9.93
CA ALA A 132 -2.32 9.97 -10.87
C ALA A 132 -1.99 10.42 -12.30
N ARG A 133 -2.57 11.54 -12.77
CA ARG A 133 -2.35 12.08 -14.11
C ARG A 133 -0.89 12.48 -14.35
N SER A 134 -0.21 13.03 -13.36
CA SER A 134 1.20 13.46 -13.50
C SER A 134 2.19 12.32 -13.67
N ARG A 135 1.80 11.09 -13.30
CA ARG A 135 2.61 9.89 -13.47
C ARG A 135 2.49 9.31 -14.88
N ILE A 136 1.48 9.73 -15.64
CA ILE A 136 1.32 9.31 -17.03
C ILE A 136 2.35 10.04 -17.90
N PRO A 137 3.19 9.32 -18.66
CA PRO A 137 4.17 9.93 -19.54
C PRO A 137 3.56 10.92 -20.54
N VAL A 138 4.26 12.03 -20.77
CA VAL A 138 3.84 13.09 -21.72
C VAL A 138 4.21 12.73 -23.18
N GLY A 139 5.16 11.81 -23.37
CA GLY A 139 5.57 11.23 -24.66
C GLY A 139 7.02 10.75 -24.62
N GLY A 140 7.33 9.57 -25.16
CA GLY A 140 8.70 9.04 -25.18
C GLY A 140 8.79 7.52 -25.35
N LEU A 141 10.00 7.06 -25.72
CA LEU A 141 10.42 5.66 -25.92
C LEU A 141 10.35 4.88 -24.60
N GLU A 142 9.16 4.53 -24.15
CA GLU A 142 9.07 3.50 -23.14
C GLU A 142 9.42 2.16 -23.76
N GLY A 143 10.14 1.33 -22.98
CA GLY A 143 10.33 -0.07 -23.32
C GLY A 143 8.98 -0.73 -23.61
N ARG A 144 8.99 -1.78 -24.43
CA ARG A 144 7.75 -2.49 -24.82
C ARG A 144 7.02 -2.99 -23.56
N LYS A 145 5.97 -2.28 -23.14
CA LYS A 145 5.10 -2.69 -22.05
C LYS A 145 4.17 -3.83 -22.49
N PRO A 146 3.74 -4.70 -21.56
CA PRO A 146 2.73 -5.71 -21.85
C PRO A 146 1.42 -5.09 -22.32
N SER A 147 0.64 -5.83 -23.13
CA SER A 147 -0.65 -5.38 -23.64
C SER A 147 -1.65 -5.04 -22.53
N TYR A 148 -1.64 -5.80 -21.44
CA TYR A 148 -2.48 -5.52 -20.26
C TYR A 148 -2.05 -4.23 -19.54
N TRP A 149 -0.88 -3.66 -19.80
CA TRP A 149 -0.45 -2.41 -19.16
C TRP A 149 -1.31 -1.21 -19.56
N GLY A 150 -1.84 -1.23 -20.78
CA GLY A 150 -2.59 -0.12 -21.36
C GLY A 150 -1.72 0.97 -21.98
N THR A 151 -2.31 1.70 -22.92
CA THR A 151 -1.75 2.87 -23.59
C THR A 151 -1.96 4.14 -22.78
N ILE A 152 -1.10 5.15 -22.98
CA ILE A 152 -1.22 6.48 -22.34
C ILE A 152 -2.64 7.05 -22.40
N GLU A 153 -3.32 6.89 -23.54
CA GLU A 153 -4.68 7.40 -23.74
C GLU A 153 -5.73 6.61 -22.95
N GLU A 154 -5.58 5.28 -22.87
CA GLU A 154 -6.46 4.45 -22.03
C GLU A 154 -6.31 4.84 -20.55
N HIS A 155 -5.09 5.06 -20.05
CA HIS A 155 -4.86 5.51 -18.67
C HIS A 155 -5.54 6.86 -18.40
N ARG A 156 -5.39 7.83 -19.30
CA ARG A 156 -6.05 9.14 -19.17
C ARG A 156 -7.57 9.01 -19.12
N ASN A 157 -8.13 8.19 -20.01
CA ASN A 157 -9.57 7.96 -20.05
C ASN A 157 -10.09 7.27 -18.79
N LEU A 158 -9.38 6.26 -18.28
CA LEU A 158 -9.74 5.59 -17.04
C LEU A 158 -9.68 6.53 -15.84
N LEU A 159 -8.68 7.41 -15.76
CA LEU A 159 -8.61 8.42 -14.69
C LEU A 159 -9.74 9.45 -14.75
N ASN A 160 -10.21 9.83 -15.95
CA ASN A 160 -11.39 10.70 -16.08
C ASN A 160 -12.67 10.02 -15.58
N VAL A 161 -12.81 8.72 -15.86
CA VAL A 161 -13.90 7.90 -15.31
C VAL A 161 -13.78 7.81 -13.79
N ASN A 162 -12.59 7.50 -13.28
CA ASN A 162 -12.33 7.37 -11.85
C ASN A 162 -12.64 8.69 -11.11
N GLU A 163 -12.20 9.84 -11.62
CA GLU A 163 -12.53 11.15 -11.04
C GLU A 163 -14.04 11.37 -10.90
N THR A 164 -14.81 10.98 -11.93
CA THR A 164 -16.28 11.06 -11.89
C THR A 164 -16.86 10.15 -10.80
N VAL A 165 -16.34 8.93 -10.68
CA VAL A 165 -16.73 7.97 -9.65
C VAL A 165 -16.38 8.49 -8.25
N LEU A 166 -15.17 9.01 -8.04
CA LEU A 166 -14.77 9.63 -6.76
C LEU A 166 -15.71 10.77 -6.38
N HIS A 167 -16.02 11.66 -7.32
CA HIS A 167 -16.95 12.78 -7.11
C HIS A 167 -18.38 12.32 -6.79
N GLN A 168 -18.77 11.12 -7.21
CA GLN A 168 -20.03 10.49 -6.81
C GLN A 168 -19.92 9.87 -5.40
N LEU A 169 -18.83 9.16 -5.11
CA LEU A 169 -18.60 8.49 -3.83
C LEU A 169 -18.53 9.48 -2.66
N VAL A 170 -17.84 10.62 -2.81
CA VAL A 170 -17.73 11.64 -1.74
C VAL A 170 -19.06 12.27 -1.33
N LYS A 171 -20.11 12.13 -2.16
CA LYS A 171 -21.47 12.59 -1.84
C LYS A 171 -22.27 11.54 -1.07
N SER A 172 -21.76 10.31 -0.98
CA SER A 172 -22.41 9.20 -0.28
C SER A 172 -22.43 9.42 1.22
N SER A 173 -23.57 9.17 1.85
CA SER A 173 -23.68 9.17 3.31
C SER A 173 -22.85 8.07 3.96
N LEU A 174 -22.45 7.02 3.23
CA LEU A 174 -21.64 5.92 3.75
C LEU A 174 -20.25 6.40 4.20
N LEU A 175 -19.64 7.31 3.44
CA LEU A 175 -18.29 7.82 3.72
C LEU A 175 -18.28 8.96 4.73
N LYS A 176 -19.42 9.60 5.00
CA LYS A 176 -19.50 10.83 5.82
C LYS A 176 -18.82 10.69 7.19
N ASP A 177 -19.00 9.56 7.86
CA ASP A 177 -18.47 9.34 9.20
C ASP A 177 -16.99 8.95 9.21
N SER A 178 -16.46 8.43 8.10
CA SER A 178 -15.07 7.99 7.92
C SER A 178 -14.23 8.95 7.06
N SER A 179 -14.77 10.11 6.68
CA SER A 179 -14.07 11.07 5.81
C SER A 179 -13.46 12.26 6.56
N LYS A 180 -13.35 12.20 7.89
CA LYS A 180 -12.81 13.35 8.65
C LYS A 180 -11.28 13.40 8.52
N PRO A 181 -10.68 14.60 8.49
CA PRO A 181 -9.22 14.77 8.59
C PRO A 181 -8.66 14.03 9.80
N THR A 182 -7.86 13.00 9.55
CA THR A 182 -7.35 12.05 10.54
C THR A 182 -5.87 11.80 10.29
N LEU A 183 -5.05 11.97 11.32
CA LEU A 183 -3.64 11.60 11.27
C LEU A 183 -3.48 10.15 11.70
N LEU A 184 -2.82 9.35 10.87
CA LEU A 184 -2.32 8.04 11.22
C LEU A 184 -0.88 7.86 10.74
N HIS A 185 -0.19 6.91 11.35
CA HIS A 185 1.15 6.54 10.95
C HIS A 185 1.08 5.75 9.64
N ALA A 186 1.72 6.25 8.58
CA ALA A 186 1.65 5.65 7.24
C ALA A 186 2.28 4.24 7.17
N ASP A 187 3.24 3.95 8.04
CA ASP A 187 4.09 2.75 7.97
C ASP A 187 4.09 1.95 9.28
N LEU A 188 2.91 1.71 9.89
CA LEU A 188 2.79 1.16 11.25
C LEU A 188 3.03 -0.35 11.30
N HIS A 189 4.28 -0.75 11.19
CA HIS A 189 4.73 -2.13 11.15
C HIS A 189 5.48 -2.56 12.40
N LYS A 190 5.58 -3.88 12.65
CA LYS A 190 6.43 -4.44 13.72
C LYS A 190 7.89 -3.97 13.67
N ARG A 191 8.43 -3.59 12.50
CA ARG A 191 9.81 -3.09 12.35
C ARG A 191 10.00 -1.67 12.88
N ASN A 192 8.93 -0.88 12.88
CA ASN A 192 8.92 0.53 13.24
C ASN A 192 8.43 0.76 14.68
N ILE A 193 8.04 -0.31 15.37
CA ILE A 193 7.55 -0.28 16.75
C ILE A 193 8.62 -0.85 17.67
N PHE A 194 8.97 -0.11 18.72
CA PHE A 194 9.90 -0.54 19.76
C PHE A 194 9.14 -0.84 21.04
N VAL A 195 9.58 -1.89 21.73
CA VAL A 195 9.00 -2.32 23.01
C VAL A 195 10.07 -2.50 24.08
N SER A 196 9.65 -2.43 25.34
CA SER A 196 10.55 -2.61 26.48
C SER A 196 11.12 -4.03 26.54
N ARG A 197 12.41 -4.14 26.86
CA ARG A 197 13.10 -5.44 27.00
C ARG A 197 12.58 -6.26 28.17
N THR A 198 12.10 -5.59 29.21
CA THR A 198 11.66 -6.21 30.46
C THR A 198 10.16 -6.47 30.49
N ASP A 199 9.38 -5.67 29.75
CA ASP A 199 7.95 -5.86 29.56
C ASP A 199 7.59 -5.55 28.10
N PRO A 200 7.65 -6.55 27.19
CA PRO A 200 7.43 -6.32 25.77
C PRO A 200 6.03 -5.84 25.38
N VAL A 201 5.10 -5.72 26.35
CA VAL A 201 3.78 -5.11 26.18
C VAL A 201 3.87 -3.57 26.15
N GLU A 202 4.89 -2.99 26.78
CA GLU A 202 5.11 -1.55 26.81
C GLU A 202 5.76 -1.09 25.49
N VAL A 203 5.00 -0.35 24.68
CA VAL A 203 5.53 0.35 23.50
C VAL A 203 6.33 1.55 23.98
N THR A 204 7.62 1.58 23.62
CA THR A 204 8.58 2.58 24.07
C THR A 204 8.87 3.65 23.03
N ALA A 205 8.80 3.31 21.74
CA ALA A 205 8.97 4.27 20.66
C ALA A 205 8.30 3.79 19.36
N ILE A 206 7.95 4.75 18.50
CA ILE A 206 7.62 4.51 17.09
C ILE A 206 8.48 5.41 16.22
N ILE A 207 9.07 4.82 15.19
CA ILE A 207 9.90 5.50 14.19
C ILE A 207 9.22 5.49 12.84
N ASP A 208 9.85 6.13 11.86
CA ASP A 208 9.43 6.08 10.46
C ASP A 208 8.13 6.84 10.14
N TRP A 209 7.94 7.98 10.83
CA TRP A 209 6.79 8.87 10.65
C TRP A 209 6.78 9.60 9.29
N GLN A 210 7.80 9.41 8.46
CA GLN A 210 7.83 10.00 7.11
C GLN A 210 6.59 9.58 6.31
N ALA A 211 6.18 10.45 5.39
CA ALA A 211 4.94 10.30 4.61
C ALA A 211 3.62 10.29 5.39
N SER A 212 3.63 10.29 6.73
CA SER A 212 2.39 10.42 7.52
C SER A 212 1.74 11.79 7.27
N ALA A 213 0.45 11.79 6.97
CA ALA A 213 -0.30 12.98 6.64
C ALA A 213 -1.71 12.94 7.26
N VAL A 214 -2.37 14.08 7.28
CA VAL A 214 -3.78 14.17 7.66
C VAL A 214 -4.63 13.81 6.43
N GLU A 215 -5.31 12.68 6.50
CA GLU A 215 -6.08 12.11 5.39
C GLU A 215 -7.48 11.70 5.85
N PRO A 216 -8.42 11.40 4.94
CA PRO A 216 -9.67 10.77 5.31
C PRO A 216 -9.41 9.44 6.01
N ALA A 217 -10.04 9.20 7.17
CA ALA A 217 -9.87 7.97 7.95
C ALA A 217 -10.11 6.68 7.14
N PHE A 218 -10.93 6.73 6.09
CA PHE A 218 -11.16 5.59 5.22
C PHE A 218 -9.94 5.16 4.39
N MET A 219 -8.94 6.01 4.19
CA MET A 219 -7.69 5.64 3.52
C MET A 219 -7.00 4.49 4.27
N TYR A 220 -7.11 4.46 5.59
CA TYR A 220 -6.57 3.42 6.47
C TYR A 220 -7.60 2.31 6.78
N GLY A 221 -8.78 2.37 6.17
CA GLY A 221 -9.90 1.49 6.46
C GLY A 221 -9.72 0.05 5.97
N ASN A 222 -8.85 -0.17 4.99
CA ASN A 222 -8.62 -1.49 4.39
C ASN A 222 -7.27 -2.12 4.80
N GLU A 223 -6.40 -1.36 5.47
CA GLU A 223 -5.06 -1.84 5.85
C GLU A 223 -5.13 -2.71 7.09
N THR A 224 -4.64 -3.94 7.01
CA THR A 224 -4.47 -4.79 8.19
C THR A 224 -3.00 -4.79 8.56
N PRO A 225 -2.62 -4.36 9.77
CA PRO A 225 -1.22 -4.27 10.13
C PRO A 225 -0.58 -5.66 10.16
N ASP A 226 0.73 -5.73 9.96
CA ASP A 226 1.50 -6.98 9.97
C ASP A 226 1.50 -7.70 11.34
N LEU A 227 0.93 -7.08 12.37
CA LEU A 227 0.61 -7.65 13.69
C LEU A 227 -0.59 -8.61 13.63
N ALA A 228 -1.48 -8.41 12.65
CA ALA A 228 -2.77 -9.05 12.49
C ALA A 228 -2.96 -9.63 11.08
N THR A 229 -1.90 -9.71 10.28
CA THR A 229 -1.93 -10.45 9.01
C THR A 229 -0.68 -11.29 8.86
N ARG A 230 -0.75 -12.32 8.02
CA ARG A 230 0.44 -13.06 7.62
C ARG A 230 1.27 -12.14 6.73
N SER A 231 2.59 -12.29 6.78
CA SER A 231 3.41 -11.73 5.70
C SER A 231 3.08 -12.45 4.39
N LEU A 232 3.14 -11.75 3.25
CA LEU A 232 3.07 -12.39 1.92
C LEU A 232 4.07 -13.55 1.79
N ARG A 233 5.23 -13.45 2.46
CA ARG A 233 6.21 -14.55 2.52
C ARG A 233 5.68 -15.77 3.28
N GLU A 234 4.88 -15.57 4.33
CA GLU A 234 4.29 -16.64 5.15
C GLU A 234 3.05 -17.25 4.50
N GLU A 235 2.23 -16.45 3.80
CA GLU A 235 1.04 -16.93 3.08
C GLU A 235 1.42 -17.94 2.01
N VAL A 236 2.41 -17.62 1.18
CA VAL A 236 2.75 -18.51 0.04
C VAL A 236 3.68 -19.67 0.43
N LEU A 237 4.44 -19.57 1.53
CA LEU A 237 5.14 -20.73 2.10
C LEU A 237 4.17 -21.81 2.62
N ASP A 238 2.95 -21.42 3.02
CA ASP A 238 1.91 -22.37 3.44
C ASP A 238 1.19 -22.96 2.22
N ASP A 239 0.89 -22.14 1.20
CA ASP A 239 0.22 -22.56 -0.05
C ASP A 239 1.08 -23.53 -0.89
N SER A 240 2.39 -23.29 -0.98
CA SER A 240 3.34 -24.23 -1.61
C SER A 240 3.50 -25.58 -0.87
N SER A 241 2.93 -25.71 0.34
CA SER A 241 2.90 -26.98 1.07
C SER A 241 1.62 -27.78 0.89
N ASP A 242 0.60 -27.22 0.21
CA ASP A 242 -0.62 -27.96 -0.13
C ASP A 242 -0.46 -28.85 -1.39
N ASP A 243 0.47 -28.51 -2.29
CA ASP A 243 0.76 -29.31 -3.51
C ASP A 243 1.91 -30.33 -3.37
N ALA A 244 2.57 -30.39 -2.21
CA ALA A 244 3.60 -31.37 -1.91
C ALA A 244 3.31 -32.07 -0.58
N ASP A 245 2.61 -33.21 -0.65
CA ASP A 245 2.45 -34.23 0.40
C ASP A 245 2.52 -33.70 1.85
N HIS A 246 1.35 -33.46 2.47
CA HIS A 246 1.15 -33.28 3.93
C HIS A 246 1.79 -34.40 4.80
N ASP A 247 2.39 -35.43 4.20
CA ASP A 247 2.95 -36.62 4.83
C ASP A 247 4.36 -36.43 5.44
N TRP A 248 5.07 -35.33 5.13
CA TRP A 248 6.43 -35.08 5.67
C TRP A 248 6.51 -34.21 6.92
N LEU A 249 5.46 -33.44 7.25
CA LEU A 249 5.43 -32.65 8.48
C LEU A 249 5.17 -33.56 9.68
N SER A 250 6.08 -33.52 10.67
CA SER A 250 5.86 -34.17 11.95
C SER A 250 4.61 -33.61 12.64
N GLN A 251 3.97 -34.41 13.48
CA GLN A 251 2.81 -33.97 14.26
C GLN A 251 3.11 -32.67 15.04
N LYS A 252 4.35 -32.53 15.54
CA LYS A 252 4.80 -31.33 16.26
C LYS A 252 4.81 -30.08 15.38
N GLU A 253 5.16 -30.21 14.10
CA GLU A 253 5.15 -29.09 13.16
C GLU A 253 3.72 -28.69 12.78
N ARG A 254 2.84 -29.68 12.55
CA ARG A 254 1.41 -29.44 12.30
C ARG A 254 0.76 -28.74 13.49
N ASP A 255 0.99 -29.22 14.70
CA ASP A 255 0.48 -28.60 15.93
C ASP A 255 1.04 -27.18 16.12
N GLY A 256 2.31 -26.97 15.76
CA GLY A 256 2.95 -25.65 15.76
C GLY A 256 2.31 -24.66 14.79
N ARG A 257 2.05 -25.08 13.54
CA ARG A 257 1.35 -24.26 12.53
C ARG A 257 -0.07 -23.93 12.97
N ALA A 258 -0.83 -24.93 13.42
CA ALA A 258 -2.19 -24.73 13.91
C ALA A 258 -2.24 -23.75 15.10
N LYS A 259 -1.26 -23.81 16.00
CA LYS A 259 -1.13 -22.87 17.11
C LYS A 259 -0.85 -21.44 16.62
N LYS A 260 0.06 -21.27 15.65
CA LYS A 260 0.36 -19.95 15.05
C LYS A 260 -0.85 -19.37 14.32
N GLU A 261 -1.59 -20.17 13.58
CA GLU A 261 -2.79 -19.69 12.88
C GLU A 261 -3.87 -19.26 13.87
N LYS A 262 -4.08 -20.04 14.93
CA LYS A 262 -5.01 -19.66 15.99
C LYS A 262 -4.60 -18.36 16.68
N ASP A 263 -3.31 -18.19 16.93
CA ASP A 263 -2.75 -16.97 17.50
C ASP A 263 -2.96 -15.75 16.59
N LEU A 264 -2.70 -15.90 15.30
CA LEU A 264 -2.93 -14.86 14.31
C LEU A 264 -4.42 -14.48 14.22
N GLN A 265 -5.33 -15.46 14.25
CA GLN A 265 -6.77 -15.18 14.28
C GLN A 265 -7.16 -14.39 15.53
N LEU A 266 -6.59 -14.72 16.70
CA LEU A 266 -6.80 -13.94 17.91
C LEU A 266 -6.29 -12.50 17.77
N CYS A 267 -5.13 -12.30 17.14
CA CYS A 267 -4.59 -10.98 16.84
C CYS A 267 -5.51 -10.17 15.92
N ARG A 268 -6.03 -10.78 14.85
CA ARG A 268 -7.04 -10.19 13.94
C ARG A 268 -8.27 -9.73 14.68
N ASP A 269 -8.89 -10.65 15.42
CA ASP A 269 -10.13 -10.38 16.15
C ASP A 269 -9.92 -9.28 17.20
N ALA A 270 -8.79 -9.32 17.91
CA ALA A 270 -8.44 -8.32 18.90
C ALA A 270 -8.21 -6.94 18.28
N PHE A 271 -7.53 -6.86 17.14
CA PHE A 271 -7.34 -5.61 16.41
C PHE A 271 -8.68 -5.01 15.98
N GLU A 272 -9.58 -5.80 15.40
CA GLU A 272 -10.92 -5.34 15.00
C GLU A 272 -11.75 -4.80 16.17
N VAL A 273 -11.76 -5.52 17.29
CA VAL A 273 -12.46 -5.10 18.51
C VAL A 273 -11.83 -3.82 19.07
N CYS A 274 -10.50 -3.75 19.09
CA CYS A 274 -9.80 -2.58 19.60
C CYS A 274 -9.98 -1.36 18.72
N MET A 275 -10.04 -1.49 17.39
CA MET A 275 -10.34 -0.37 16.49
C MET A 275 -11.75 0.16 16.74
N LYS A 276 -12.75 -0.70 16.93
CA LYS A 276 -14.11 -0.28 17.27
C LYS A 276 -14.19 0.44 18.63
N GLY A 277 -13.38 0.01 19.60
CA GLY A 277 -13.38 0.55 20.96
C GLY A 277 -12.55 1.82 21.14
N PHE A 278 -11.29 1.81 20.71
CA PHE A 278 -10.32 2.88 20.96
C PHE A 278 -10.21 3.90 19.83
N ALA A 279 -10.45 3.49 18.58
CA ALA A 279 -10.37 4.37 17.41
C ALA A 279 -11.66 4.30 16.55
N PRO A 280 -12.84 4.73 17.07
CA PRO A 280 -14.13 4.44 16.45
C PRO A 280 -14.27 4.91 15.00
N ILE A 281 -13.56 5.97 14.60
CA ILE A 281 -13.56 6.45 13.20
C ILE A 281 -12.92 5.43 12.25
N ILE A 282 -11.83 4.79 12.68
CA ILE A 282 -11.17 3.70 11.96
C ILE A 282 -12.04 2.45 12.02
N GLY A 283 -12.55 2.10 13.20
CA GLY A 283 -13.50 0.98 13.33
C GLY A 283 -14.73 1.12 12.42
N LYS A 284 -15.21 2.36 12.18
CA LYS A 284 -16.27 2.65 11.22
C LYS A 284 -15.81 2.48 9.78
N ALA A 285 -14.65 3.03 9.41
CA ALA A 285 -14.06 2.82 8.08
C ALA A 285 -13.91 1.33 7.75
N ARG A 286 -13.33 0.54 8.66
CA ARG A 286 -13.14 -0.90 8.54
C ARG A 286 -14.44 -1.71 8.44
N SER A 287 -15.56 -1.15 8.91
CA SER A 287 -16.88 -1.80 8.82
C SER A 287 -17.55 -1.66 7.45
N LEU A 288 -16.99 -0.82 6.57
CA LEU A 288 -17.50 -0.61 5.23
C LEU A 288 -16.85 -1.60 4.25
N ASP A 289 -17.49 -1.82 3.10
CA ASP A 289 -16.92 -2.66 2.04
C ASP A 289 -15.70 -1.98 1.42
N GLY A 290 -14.56 -2.68 1.36
CA GLY A 290 -13.31 -2.17 0.84
C GLY A 290 -13.38 -1.66 -0.60
N LEU A 291 -14.37 -2.13 -1.40
CA LEU A 291 -14.63 -1.61 -2.75
C LEU A 291 -14.90 -0.10 -2.78
N LEU A 292 -15.40 0.48 -1.69
CA LEU A 292 -15.59 1.93 -1.58
C LEU A 292 -14.27 2.71 -1.62
N PHE A 293 -13.16 2.09 -1.21
CA PHE A 293 -11.89 2.77 -1.00
C PHE A 293 -10.91 2.55 -2.14
N ARG A 294 -11.00 1.41 -2.83
CA ARG A 294 -10.06 1.05 -3.92
C ARG A 294 -9.91 2.13 -5.00
N PRO A 295 -10.97 2.82 -5.47
CA PRO A 295 -10.80 3.89 -6.45
C PRO A 295 -9.94 5.06 -5.95
N PHE A 296 -9.95 5.33 -4.64
CA PHE A 296 -9.09 6.34 -3.99
C PHE A 296 -7.66 5.82 -3.82
N LEU A 297 -7.52 4.56 -3.39
CA LEU A 297 -6.24 3.96 -3.03
C LEU A 297 -5.36 3.60 -4.23
N HIS A 298 -5.96 3.24 -5.36
CA HIS A 298 -5.23 2.68 -6.49
C HIS A 298 -5.16 3.64 -7.70
N CYS A 299 -5.82 4.81 -7.66
CA CYS A 299 -5.80 5.72 -8.81
C CYS A 299 -4.39 6.19 -9.16
N ASN A 300 -3.55 6.48 -8.16
CA ASN A 300 -2.17 6.93 -8.35
C ASN A 300 -1.25 5.85 -8.91
N THR A 301 -1.62 4.58 -8.79
CA THR A 301 -0.78 3.47 -9.25
C THR A 301 -1.17 2.97 -10.63
N SER A 302 -2.19 3.53 -11.29
CA SER A 302 -2.67 3.05 -12.59
C SER A 302 -1.54 2.88 -13.59
N TRP A 303 -0.65 3.87 -13.68
CA TRP A 303 0.50 3.81 -14.59
C TRP A 303 1.56 2.79 -14.15
N ARG A 304 1.89 2.73 -12.86
CA ARG A 304 2.95 1.87 -12.30
C ARG A 304 2.58 0.40 -12.26
N ASP A 305 1.34 0.10 -11.92
CA ASP A 305 0.88 -1.25 -11.58
C ASP A 305 0.00 -1.87 -12.67
N SER A 306 -0.13 -1.22 -13.84
CA SER A 306 -1.04 -1.53 -14.96
C SER A 306 -2.44 -0.92 -14.84
N ILE A 307 -2.97 -0.44 -15.98
CA ILE A 307 -4.34 0.05 -16.07
C ILE A 307 -5.35 -1.00 -15.63
N THR A 308 -5.03 -2.27 -15.90
CA THR A 308 -5.96 -3.39 -15.73
C THR A 308 -6.32 -3.61 -14.26
N ALA A 309 -5.41 -3.32 -13.31
CA ALA A 309 -5.72 -3.39 -11.89
C ALA A 309 -6.79 -2.37 -11.47
N VAL A 310 -6.60 -1.11 -11.86
CA VAL A 310 -7.56 -0.03 -11.54
C VAL A 310 -8.89 -0.22 -12.29
N TRP A 311 -8.84 -0.76 -13.51
CA TRP A 311 -10.03 -1.06 -14.28
C TRP A 311 -10.88 -2.15 -13.61
N GLN A 312 -10.25 -3.20 -13.07
CA GLN A 312 -10.93 -4.24 -12.29
C GLN A 312 -11.69 -3.65 -11.11
N ASP A 313 -11.09 -2.72 -10.36
CA ASP A 313 -11.74 -2.09 -9.20
C ASP A 313 -12.98 -1.29 -9.60
N LEU A 314 -12.93 -0.55 -10.71
CA LEU A 314 -14.08 0.20 -11.21
C LEU A 314 -15.19 -0.73 -11.71
N ILE A 315 -14.85 -1.85 -12.37
CA ILE A 315 -15.82 -2.87 -12.80
C ILE A 315 -16.48 -3.52 -11.58
N GLU A 316 -15.71 -3.95 -10.58
CA GLU A 316 -16.24 -4.58 -9.37
C GLU A 316 -17.13 -3.63 -8.58
N LEU A 317 -16.71 -2.38 -8.42
CA LEU A 317 -17.49 -1.33 -7.76
C LEU A 317 -18.80 -1.05 -8.51
N SER A 318 -18.74 -0.92 -9.85
CA SER A 318 -19.94 -0.70 -10.67
C SER A 318 -20.92 -1.86 -10.55
N ARG A 319 -20.42 -3.11 -10.58
CA ARG A 319 -21.23 -4.32 -10.47
C ARG A 319 -21.92 -4.43 -9.12
N ARG A 320 -21.21 -4.12 -8.03
CA ARG A 320 -21.70 -4.27 -6.64
C ARG A 320 -22.24 -2.97 -6.05
N TRP A 321 -22.45 -1.92 -6.86
CA TRP A 321 -22.80 -0.57 -6.40
C TRP A 321 -23.95 -0.55 -5.38
N ASN A 322 -25.09 -1.14 -5.76
CA ASN A 322 -26.26 -1.21 -4.87
C ASN A 322 -26.09 -2.24 -3.74
N ASP A 323 -25.35 -3.32 -3.99
CA ASP A 323 -25.11 -4.38 -3.00
C ASP A 323 -24.31 -3.88 -1.79
N ILE A 324 -23.40 -2.94 -2.00
CA ILE A 324 -22.61 -2.29 -0.93
C ILE A 324 -23.32 -1.05 -0.35
N GLY A 325 -24.57 -0.81 -0.72
CA GLY A 325 -25.43 0.21 -0.12
C GLY A 325 -25.32 1.61 -0.72
N LEU A 326 -24.68 1.79 -1.88
CA LEU A 326 -24.69 3.06 -2.59
C LEU A 326 -26.02 3.28 -3.30
N THR A 327 -26.51 4.51 -3.29
CA THR A 327 -27.79 4.87 -3.92
C THR A 327 -27.60 5.25 -5.39
N GLY A 328 -28.59 4.95 -6.23
CA GLY A 328 -28.58 5.31 -7.65
C GLY A 328 -27.76 4.36 -8.51
N ALA A 329 -27.39 4.80 -9.72
CA ALA A 329 -26.51 4.04 -10.60
C ALA A 329 -25.08 4.57 -10.50
N CYS A 330 -24.09 3.67 -10.60
CA CYS A 330 -22.69 4.05 -10.75
C CYS A 330 -22.52 4.91 -12.01
N SER A 331 -21.72 5.99 -11.92
CA SER A 331 -21.37 6.81 -13.08
C SER A 331 -20.56 6.06 -14.12
N TYR A 332 -19.87 4.99 -13.71
CA TYR A 332 -19.20 4.07 -14.62
C TYR A 332 -20.10 2.88 -14.93
N ALA A 333 -20.47 2.72 -16.20
CA ALA A 333 -21.27 1.62 -16.71
C ALA A 333 -20.51 0.97 -17.89
N PRO A 334 -19.71 -0.08 -17.65
CA PRO A 334 -18.94 -0.72 -18.70
C PRO A 334 -19.86 -1.36 -19.75
N THR A 335 -19.48 -1.22 -21.01
CA THR A 335 -20.10 -1.91 -22.13
C THR A 335 -19.69 -3.39 -22.17
N GLU A 336 -20.46 -4.22 -22.86
CA GLU A 336 -20.13 -5.64 -23.04
C GLU A 336 -18.76 -5.84 -23.72
N ILE A 337 -18.38 -4.95 -24.64
CA ILE A 337 -17.08 -4.99 -25.32
C ILE A 337 -15.95 -4.65 -24.36
N GLU A 338 -16.14 -3.66 -23.50
CA GLU A 338 -15.18 -3.32 -22.44
C GLU A 338 -15.00 -4.49 -21.47
N LEU A 339 -16.09 -5.14 -21.05
CA LEU A 339 -16.03 -6.29 -20.16
C LEU A 339 -15.25 -7.46 -20.77
N GLN A 340 -15.53 -7.81 -22.02
CA GLN A 340 -14.82 -8.89 -22.72
C GLN A 340 -13.35 -8.56 -22.96
N THR A 341 -13.05 -7.30 -23.25
CA THR A 341 -11.66 -6.84 -23.42
C THR A 341 -10.92 -6.92 -22.10
N HIS A 342 -11.53 -6.42 -21.03
CA HIS A 342 -10.96 -6.43 -19.68
C HIS A 342 -10.76 -7.86 -19.17
N GLU A 343 -11.72 -8.76 -19.35
CA GLU A 343 -11.60 -10.17 -18.91
C GLU A 343 -10.34 -10.83 -19.48
N ARG A 344 -10.06 -10.63 -20.77
CA ARG A 344 -8.85 -11.15 -21.41
C ARG A 344 -7.58 -10.50 -20.84
N LEU A 345 -7.54 -9.18 -20.72
CA LEU A 345 -6.36 -8.45 -20.22
C LEU A 345 -6.10 -8.76 -18.74
N TYR A 346 -7.16 -8.94 -17.95
CA TYR A 346 -7.08 -9.29 -16.54
C TYR A 346 -6.54 -10.70 -16.34
N ALA A 347 -6.93 -11.68 -17.16
CA ALA A 347 -6.35 -13.01 -17.12
C ALA A 347 -4.82 -13.00 -17.40
N ASP A 348 -4.39 -12.21 -18.40
CA ASP A 348 -2.96 -12.03 -18.68
C ASP A 348 -2.24 -11.32 -17.51
N PHE A 349 -2.85 -10.27 -16.96
CA PHE A 349 -2.33 -9.54 -15.81
C PHE A 349 -2.17 -10.46 -14.59
N GLN A 350 -3.19 -11.25 -14.26
CA GLN A 350 -3.14 -12.22 -13.16
C GLN A 350 -2.01 -13.24 -13.38
N THR A 351 -1.91 -13.80 -14.57
CA THR A 351 -0.83 -14.74 -14.92
C THR A 351 0.55 -14.13 -14.68
N ALA A 352 0.75 -12.87 -15.06
CA ALA A 352 2.01 -12.16 -14.82
C ALA A 352 2.26 -11.87 -13.33
N GLN A 353 1.23 -11.54 -12.55
CA GLN A 353 1.36 -11.35 -11.10
C GLN A 353 1.67 -12.65 -10.37
N ASP A 354 1.00 -13.76 -10.73
CA ASP A 354 1.25 -15.08 -10.14
C ASP A 354 2.69 -15.54 -10.44
N LEU A 355 3.14 -15.35 -11.68
CA LEU A 355 4.53 -15.59 -12.07
C LEU A 355 5.50 -14.73 -11.26
N LYS A 356 5.20 -13.43 -11.09
CA LYS A 356 6.03 -12.50 -10.31
C LYS A 356 6.16 -12.96 -8.85
N VAL A 357 5.05 -13.27 -8.19
CA VAL A 357 5.01 -13.77 -6.82
C VAL A 357 5.82 -15.07 -6.69
N GLY A 358 5.64 -16.00 -7.63
CA GLY A 358 6.39 -17.25 -7.67
C GLY A 358 7.90 -17.06 -7.86
N LEU A 359 8.32 -16.09 -8.66
CA LEU A 359 9.74 -15.78 -8.86
C LEU A 359 10.35 -15.04 -7.68
N MET A 360 9.63 -14.10 -7.06
CA MET A 360 10.07 -13.38 -5.85
C MET A 360 10.50 -14.36 -4.74
N GLN A 361 9.75 -15.45 -4.58
CA GLN A 361 10.07 -16.49 -3.60
C GLN A 361 11.32 -17.28 -3.96
N ARG A 362 11.39 -17.77 -5.19
CA ARG A 362 12.48 -18.62 -5.68
C ARG A 362 13.80 -17.87 -5.71
N LEU A 363 13.78 -16.61 -6.15
CA LEU A 363 14.95 -15.74 -6.27
C LEU A 363 15.24 -14.96 -4.99
N ARG A 364 14.36 -15.02 -3.99
CA ARG A 364 14.44 -14.26 -2.73
C ARG A 364 14.58 -12.75 -2.93
N THR A 365 13.88 -12.23 -3.93
CA THR A 365 13.85 -10.81 -4.27
C THR A 365 12.52 -10.17 -3.83
N ASP A 366 12.43 -8.85 -3.89
CA ASP A 366 11.19 -8.11 -3.71
C ASP A 366 10.45 -7.91 -5.04
N SER A 367 9.36 -7.13 -5.01
CA SER A 367 8.55 -6.86 -6.20
C SER A 367 9.30 -6.07 -7.28
N ASP A 368 10.40 -5.43 -6.95
CA ASP A 368 11.16 -4.57 -7.86
C ASP A 368 12.42 -5.28 -8.38
N GLY A 369 12.65 -6.53 -7.96
CA GLY A 369 13.83 -7.29 -8.35
C GLY A 369 15.09 -6.92 -7.55
N TRP A 370 14.96 -6.21 -6.43
CA TRP A 370 16.11 -5.83 -5.61
C TRP A 370 16.74 -7.07 -4.96
N VAL A 371 18.08 -7.12 -5.00
CA VAL A 371 18.87 -8.14 -4.32
C VAL A 371 20.17 -7.54 -3.77
N PRO A 372 20.74 -8.10 -2.69
CA PRO A 372 22.07 -7.72 -2.23
C PRO A 372 23.11 -7.92 -3.33
N SER A 373 24.07 -7.00 -3.44
CA SER A 373 25.14 -7.10 -4.44
C SER A 373 26.00 -8.35 -4.28
N SER A 374 26.09 -8.92 -3.07
CA SER A 374 26.77 -10.19 -2.81
C SER A 374 26.11 -11.39 -3.48
N ASP A 375 24.81 -11.30 -3.74
CA ASP A 375 23.99 -12.41 -4.22
C ASP A 375 23.69 -12.27 -5.72
N TRP A 376 24.08 -11.15 -6.33
CA TRP A 376 23.74 -10.76 -7.71
C TRP A 376 24.05 -11.84 -8.74
N ASP A 377 25.28 -12.36 -8.77
CA ASP A 377 25.69 -13.33 -9.79
C ASP A 377 24.91 -14.64 -9.69
N ILE A 378 24.58 -15.06 -8.45
CA ILE A 378 23.80 -16.27 -8.19
C ILE A 378 22.36 -16.05 -8.61
N VAL A 379 21.73 -14.96 -8.17
CA VAL A 379 20.34 -14.66 -8.48
C VAL A 379 20.15 -14.42 -9.97
N LYS A 380 21.08 -13.74 -10.64
CA LYS A 380 21.07 -13.56 -12.09
C LYS A 380 21.11 -14.92 -12.83
N SER A 381 21.99 -15.82 -12.42
CA SER A 381 22.07 -17.16 -13.02
C SER A 381 20.75 -17.94 -12.83
N CYS A 382 20.16 -17.89 -11.64
CA CYS A 382 18.86 -18.53 -11.38
C CYS A 382 17.74 -17.88 -12.21
N HIS A 383 17.69 -16.55 -12.28
CA HIS A 383 16.75 -15.81 -13.10
C HIS A 383 16.79 -16.27 -14.56
N ASP A 384 17.97 -16.37 -15.15
CA ASP A 384 18.16 -16.77 -16.56
C ASP A 384 17.78 -18.24 -16.81
N GLU A 385 17.89 -19.09 -15.79
CA GLU A 385 17.40 -20.48 -15.84
C GLU A 385 15.88 -20.54 -15.81
N TRP A 386 15.24 -19.88 -14.84
CA TRP A 386 13.77 -19.82 -14.75
C TRP A 386 13.15 -19.20 -15.99
N PHE A 387 13.78 -18.18 -16.57
CA PHE A 387 13.31 -17.60 -17.81
C PHE A 387 13.34 -18.60 -18.97
N ARG A 388 14.40 -19.42 -19.08
CA ARG A 388 14.50 -20.47 -20.11
C ARG A 388 13.46 -21.56 -19.91
N GLU A 389 13.23 -21.98 -18.67
CA GLU A 389 12.18 -22.96 -18.34
C GLU A 389 10.80 -22.44 -18.69
N TRP A 390 10.49 -21.19 -18.33
CA TRP A 390 9.24 -20.53 -18.70
C TRP A 390 8.99 -20.51 -20.22
N LEU A 391 10.01 -20.16 -21.00
CA LEU A 391 9.91 -20.20 -22.47
C LEU A 391 9.76 -21.62 -23.02
N GLN A 392 10.33 -22.62 -22.35
CA GLN A 392 10.19 -24.01 -22.75
C GLN A 392 8.76 -24.51 -22.49
N THR A 393 8.20 -24.23 -21.31
CA THR A 393 6.79 -24.50 -21.00
C THR A 393 5.85 -23.84 -22.01
N ALA A 394 6.12 -22.59 -22.39
CA ALA A 394 5.36 -21.91 -23.43
C ALA A 394 5.44 -22.61 -24.79
N LYS A 395 6.61 -23.12 -25.18
CA LYS A 395 6.75 -23.86 -26.45
C LYS A 395 5.96 -25.16 -26.46
N GLU A 396 5.90 -25.85 -25.32
CA GLU A 396 5.13 -27.09 -25.15
C GLU A 396 3.63 -26.80 -25.22
N ALA A 397 3.15 -25.82 -24.46
CA ALA A 397 1.76 -25.36 -24.51
C ALA A 397 1.35 -24.90 -25.93
N ALA A 398 2.22 -24.17 -26.64
CA ALA A 398 1.98 -23.77 -28.02
C ALA A 398 1.79 -24.96 -28.99
N GLN A 399 2.45 -26.09 -28.72
CA GLN A 399 2.34 -27.30 -29.55
C GLN A 399 1.10 -28.14 -29.19
N GLU A 400 0.69 -28.14 -27.92
CA GLU A 400 -0.43 -28.94 -27.43
C GLU A 400 -1.79 -28.32 -27.75
N ASP A 401 -2.02 -27.07 -27.36
CA ASP A 401 -3.33 -26.40 -27.46
C ASP A 401 -3.27 -24.96 -27.98
N GLY A 402 -2.06 -24.40 -28.16
CA GLY A 402 -1.88 -23.04 -28.64
C GLY A 402 -2.19 -21.97 -27.59
N SER A 403 -2.34 -22.34 -26.32
CA SER A 403 -2.73 -21.44 -25.22
C SER A 403 -1.70 -20.35 -24.92
N LEU A 404 -0.40 -20.64 -25.07
CA LEU A 404 0.68 -19.70 -24.76
C LEU A 404 1.76 -19.69 -25.84
N THR A 405 1.89 -18.58 -26.58
CA THR A 405 2.98 -18.42 -27.57
C THR A 405 4.27 -17.94 -26.91
N GLU A 406 5.44 -18.19 -27.53
CA GLU A 406 6.72 -17.66 -27.01
C GLU A 406 6.70 -16.13 -26.89
N ALA A 407 6.08 -15.43 -27.86
CA ALA A 407 5.94 -13.98 -27.82
C ALA A 407 5.12 -13.51 -26.60
N LYS A 408 4.03 -14.22 -26.29
CA LYS A 408 3.19 -13.94 -25.12
C LYS A 408 3.90 -14.28 -23.81
N ALA A 409 4.64 -15.38 -23.76
CA ALA A 409 5.43 -15.76 -22.59
C ALA A 409 6.50 -14.70 -22.26
N ARG A 410 7.19 -14.15 -23.29
CA ARG A 410 8.12 -13.04 -23.11
C ARG A 410 7.46 -11.77 -22.61
N GLU A 411 6.22 -11.51 -23.04
CA GLU A 411 5.42 -10.36 -22.61
C GLU A 411 4.94 -10.48 -21.15
N LEU A 412 4.66 -11.70 -20.69
CA LEU A 412 4.20 -11.97 -19.31
C LEU A 412 5.36 -12.00 -18.29
N TRP A 413 6.61 -12.05 -18.74
CA TRP A 413 7.76 -12.09 -17.84
C TRP A 413 7.91 -10.77 -17.07
N PRO A 414 7.95 -10.79 -15.73
CA PRO A 414 7.80 -9.59 -14.91
C PRO A 414 9.10 -8.81 -14.65
N PHE A 415 10.26 -9.36 -15.00
CA PHE A 415 11.57 -8.73 -14.77
C PHE A 415 12.27 -8.35 -16.08
N ASP A 416 13.15 -7.37 -16.02
CA ASP A 416 13.94 -6.98 -17.19
C ASP A 416 14.91 -8.10 -17.61
N GLN A 417 15.10 -8.25 -18.92
CA GLN A 417 16.15 -9.12 -19.46
C GLN A 417 17.48 -8.36 -19.45
N ILE A 418 18.48 -8.86 -18.72
CA ILE A 418 19.77 -8.19 -18.46
C ILE A 418 20.90 -8.70 -19.34
#